data_AF-A0A915CMY1-F1
#
_entry.id   AF-A0A915CMY1-F1
#
_cell.length_a   1.000
_cell.length_b   1.000
_cell.length_c   1.000
_cell.angle_alpha   90.00
_cell.angle_beta   90.00
_cell.angle_gamma   90.00
#
_symmetry.space_group_name_H-M   'P 1'
#
loop_
_entity.id
_entity.type
_entity.pdbx_description
1 polymer ?
#
loop_
_entity_poly.entity_id
_entity_poly.type
_entity_poly.pdbx_seq_one_letter_code
_entity_poly.pdbx_strand_id
1 'polypeptide(L)'
;MTNSDFARLIRSEEITKVVRPCRKNTKKHKVHRNPLKKPALMVKLNPYAKVLRRAAVIASQKIEKAGRRRLRLRIWPPRRQLKSLLLELLICR
;
A
#
# COMPACT_ATOMS: atom_id res chain seq x y z
N MET A 1 33.22 -55.74 -5.91
CA MET A 1 31.79 -55.41 -5.94
C MET A 1 31.09 -56.44 -6.80
N THR A 2 30.02 -57.06 -6.32
CA THR A 2 29.35 -58.17 -7.02
C THR A 2 28.38 -57.71 -8.10
N ASN A 3 27.80 -56.53 -7.96
CA ASN A 3 26.89 -55.94 -8.96
C ASN A 3 27.47 -54.62 -9.48
N SER A 4 27.65 -54.53 -10.80
CA SER A 4 28.14 -53.33 -11.51
C SER A 4 27.03 -52.32 -11.83
N ASP A 5 25.78 -52.78 -11.90
CA ASP A 5 24.70 -52.02 -12.54
C ASP A 5 23.87 -51.19 -11.54
N PHE A 6 24.48 -50.12 -11.04
CA PHE A 6 23.83 -49.20 -10.08
C PHE A 6 22.52 -48.59 -10.59
N ALA A 7 22.41 -48.36 -11.89
CA ALA A 7 21.23 -47.75 -12.50
C ALA A 7 19.97 -48.65 -12.41
N ARG A 8 20.15 -49.97 -12.31
CA ARG A 8 19.05 -50.93 -12.11
C ARG A 8 18.65 -50.97 -10.64
N LEU A 9 19.63 -50.97 -9.75
CA LEU A 9 19.41 -50.96 -8.29
C LEU A 9 18.65 -49.70 -7.85
N ILE A 10 19.07 -48.50 -8.28
CA ILE A 10 18.46 -47.23 -7.88
C ILE A 10 16.99 -47.11 -8.34
N ARG A 11 16.64 -47.76 -9.46
CA ARG A 11 15.27 -47.79 -10.00
C ARG A 11 14.43 -48.96 -9.46
N SER A 12 14.96 -49.76 -8.55
CA SER A 12 14.20 -50.85 -7.93
C SER A 12 13.10 -50.30 -7.02
N GLU A 13 12.01 -51.07 -6.91
CA GLU A 13 10.84 -50.69 -6.11
C GLU A 13 11.17 -50.63 -4.61
N GLU A 14 12.04 -51.52 -4.16
CA GLU A 14 12.52 -51.60 -2.77
C GLU A 14 13.18 -50.29 -2.32
N ILE A 15 14.07 -49.73 -3.15
CA ILE A 15 14.79 -48.50 -2.84
C ILE A 15 13.87 -47.29 -3.02
N THR A 16 13.10 -47.25 -4.11
CA THR A 16 12.24 -46.10 -4.43
C THR A 16 11.12 -45.90 -3.41
N LYS A 17 10.61 -46.98 -2.80
CA LYS A 17 9.55 -46.94 -1.78
C LYS A 17 10.00 -46.35 -0.44
N VAL A 18 11.26 -46.58 -0.07
CA VAL A 18 11.82 -46.13 1.22
C VAL A 18 12.36 -44.69 1.13
N VAL A 19 12.82 -44.28 -0.05
CA VAL A 19 13.45 -42.98 -0.27
C VAL A 19 12.41 -41.87 -0.38
N ARG A 20 12.69 -40.71 0.24
CA ARG A 20 11.85 -39.51 0.10
C ARG A 20 11.92 -38.97 -1.34
N PRO A 21 10.80 -38.49 -1.92
CA PRO A 21 10.81 -37.96 -3.27
C PRO A 21 11.74 -36.75 -3.40
N CYS A 22 12.39 -36.64 -4.55
CA CYS A 22 13.31 -35.54 -4.85
C CYS A 22 12.58 -34.19 -4.88
N ARG A 23 13.09 -33.21 -4.12
CA ARG A 23 12.56 -31.84 -4.10
C ARG A 23 13.19 -31.02 -5.23
N LYS A 24 12.46 -30.84 -6.34
CA LYS A 24 12.94 -30.07 -7.52
C LYS A 24 12.88 -28.54 -7.35
N ASN A 25 12.76 -28.04 -6.11
CA ASN A 25 12.52 -26.62 -5.87
C ASN A 25 13.84 -25.84 -5.86
N THR A 26 14.20 -25.22 -6.98
CA THR A 26 15.34 -24.30 -7.05
C THR A 26 14.99 -22.98 -6.35
N LYS A 27 15.52 -22.76 -5.15
CA LYS A 27 15.36 -21.48 -4.44
C LYS A 27 16.28 -20.44 -5.07
N LYS A 28 15.70 -19.42 -5.69
CA LYS A 28 16.44 -18.23 -6.15
C LYS A 28 16.67 -17.28 -4.97
N HIS A 29 17.87 -16.69 -4.90
CA HIS A 29 18.15 -15.64 -3.92
C HIS A 29 17.24 -14.43 -4.17
N LYS A 30 16.57 -13.96 -3.12
CA LYS A 30 15.75 -12.75 -3.18
C LYS A 30 16.62 -11.56 -2.79
N VAL A 31 16.62 -10.52 -3.62
CA VAL A 31 17.30 -9.26 -3.32
C VAL A 31 16.59 -8.59 -2.14
N HIS A 32 17.34 -8.30 -1.07
CA HIS A 32 16.84 -7.51 0.05
C HIS A 32 16.64 -6.05 -0.40
N ARG A 33 15.43 -5.54 -0.20
CA ARG A 33 15.01 -4.21 -0.66
C ARG A 33 14.54 -3.41 0.55
N ASN A 34 14.91 -2.13 0.61
CA ASN A 34 14.56 -1.27 1.74
C ASN A 34 13.04 -0.95 1.78
N PRO A 35 12.32 -1.31 2.86
CA PRO A 35 10.87 -1.10 2.99
C PRO A 35 10.46 0.37 3.21
N LEU A 36 11.33 1.20 3.77
CA LEU A 36 11.06 2.65 3.91
C LEU A 36 10.96 3.31 2.54
N LYS A 37 11.83 2.89 1.60
CA LYS A 37 11.81 3.34 0.20
C LYS A 37 10.75 2.62 -0.64
N LYS A 38 10.43 1.35 -0.33
CA LYS A 38 9.49 0.53 -1.14
C LYS A 38 8.17 0.24 -0.40
N PRO A 39 7.07 0.92 -0.76
CA PRO A 39 5.81 0.85 -0.02
C PRO A 39 5.19 -0.55 0.04
N ALA A 40 5.25 -1.32 -1.04
CA ALA A 40 4.66 -2.67 -1.09
C ALA A 40 5.33 -3.64 -0.10
N LEU A 41 6.64 -3.50 0.13
CA LEU A 41 7.36 -4.31 1.10
C LEU A 41 7.02 -3.90 2.52
N MET A 42 6.91 -2.58 2.77
CA MET A 42 6.43 -2.06 4.05
C MET A 42 5.07 -2.64 4.41
N VAL A 43 4.13 -2.70 3.44
CA VAL A 43 2.77 -3.24 3.66
C VAL A 43 2.81 -4.76 3.91
N LYS A 44 3.68 -5.49 3.21
CA LYS A 44 3.85 -6.93 3.43
C LYS A 44 4.38 -7.24 4.84
N LEU A 45 5.27 -6.40 5.37
CA LEU A 45 5.83 -6.55 6.71
C LEU A 45 4.88 -6.01 7.79
N ASN A 46 4.26 -4.85 7.54
CA ASN A 46 3.36 -4.18 8.45
C ASN A 46 2.08 -3.73 7.70
N PRO A 47 0.95 -4.46 7.86
CA PRO A 47 -0.29 -4.12 7.17
C PRO A 47 -0.86 -2.76 7.61
N TYR A 48 -0.63 -2.35 8.86
CA TYR A 48 -1.12 -1.09 9.41
C TYR A 48 -0.45 0.13 8.77
N ALA A 49 0.76 -0.02 8.22
CA ALA A 49 1.44 1.04 7.48
C ALA A 49 0.61 1.58 6.30
N LYS A 50 -0.26 0.76 5.71
CA LYS A 50 -1.18 1.18 4.64
C LYS A 50 -2.22 2.18 5.16
N VAL A 51 -2.77 1.93 6.35
CA VAL A 51 -3.79 2.78 6.98
C VAL A 51 -3.17 4.12 7.37
N LEU A 52 -2.02 4.09 8.06
CA LEU A 52 -1.31 5.29 8.47
C LEU A 52 -0.96 6.20 7.29
N ARG A 53 -0.45 5.64 6.19
CA ARG A 53 -0.13 6.41 4.97
C ARG A 53 -1.37 7.03 4.34
N ARG A 54 -2.50 6.30 4.29
CA ARG A 54 -3.76 6.85 3.79
C ARG A 54 -4.27 8.00 4.66
N ALA A 55 -4.22 7.84 5.98
CA ALA A 55 -4.62 8.89 6.92
C ALA A 55 -3.76 10.14 6.75
N ALA A 56 -2.44 9.99 6.61
CA ALA A 56 -1.51 11.09 6.35
C ALA A 56 -1.84 11.84 5.04
N VAL A 57 -2.10 11.11 3.95
CA VAL A 57 -2.49 11.73 2.66
C VAL A 57 -3.79 12.51 2.79
N ILE A 58 -4.80 11.96 3.47
CA ILE A 58 -6.08 12.65 3.68
C ILE A 58 -5.87 13.93 4.50
N ALA A 59 -5.02 13.88 5.53
CA ALA A 59 -4.70 15.05 6.34
C ALA A 59 -4.01 16.15 5.51
N SER A 60 -2.99 15.80 4.71
CA SER A 60 -2.30 16.74 3.82
C SER A 60 -3.26 17.40 2.83
N GLN A 61 -4.14 16.63 2.19
CA GLN A 61 -5.15 17.17 1.26
C GLN A 61 -6.12 18.14 1.92
N LYS A 62 -6.50 17.89 3.18
CA LYS A 62 -7.37 18.80 3.95
C LYS A 62 -6.66 20.14 4.21
N ILE A 63 -5.39 20.08 4.59
CA ILE A 63 -4.56 21.28 4.83
C ILE A 63 -4.40 22.10 3.54
N GLU A 64 -4.06 21.45 2.42
CA GLU A 64 -3.93 22.12 1.12
C GLU A 64 -5.23 22.79 0.67
N LYS A 65 -6.37 22.10 0.81
CA LYS A 65 -7.69 22.66 0.50
C LYS A 65 -8.02 23.86 1.38
N ALA A 66 -7.73 23.78 2.69
CA ALA A 66 -7.93 24.89 3.61
C ALA A 66 -7.04 26.09 3.24
N GLY A 67 -5.77 25.85 2.91
CA GLY A 67 -4.85 26.87 2.40
C GLY A 67 -5.36 27.53 1.12
N ARG A 68 -5.77 26.73 0.12
CA ARG A 68 -6.37 27.23 -1.12
C ARG A 68 -7.65 28.03 -0.87
N ARG A 69 -8.51 27.60 0.05
CA ARG A 69 -9.71 28.36 0.46
C ARG A 69 -9.34 29.70 1.09
N ARG A 70 -8.36 29.75 2.00
CA ARG A 70 -7.87 30.99 2.60
C ARG A 70 -7.34 31.95 1.55
N LEU A 71 -6.50 31.46 0.64
CA LEU A 71 -5.99 32.25 -0.48
C LEU A 71 -7.13 32.76 -1.37
N ARG A 72 -8.12 31.91 -1.70
CA ARG A 72 -9.29 32.31 -2.48
C ARG A 72 -10.10 33.42 -1.79
N LEU A 73 -10.36 33.29 -0.50
CA LEU A 73 -11.09 34.31 0.28
C LEU A 73 -10.30 35.62 0.39
N ARG A 74 -8.97 35.55 0.42
CA ARG A 74 -8.09 36.73 0.38
C ARG A 74 -8.15 37.44 -0.97
N ILE A 75 -8.21 36.69 -2.09
CA ILE A 75 -8.23 37.25 -3.45
C ILE A 75 -9.63 37.75 -3.83
N TRP A 76 -10.68 37.01 -3.48
CA TRP A 76 -12.07 37.34 -3.79
C TRP A 76 -12.96 37.18 -2.55
N PRO A 77 -13.11 38.23 -1.73
CA PRO A 77 -13.98 38.18 -0.56
C PRO A 77 -15.45 38.04 -0.98
N PRO A 78 -16.25 37.21 -0.28
CA PRO A 78 -17.68 37.14 -0.55
C PRO A 78 -18.31 38.51 -0.29
N ARG A 79 -19.02 39.08 -1.29
CA ARG A 79 -19.80 40.32 -1.13
C ARG A 79 -21.03 40.08 -0.24
N ARG A 80 -20.81 39.89 1.07
CA ARG A 80 -21.85 39.70 2.09
C ARG A 80 -22.21 41.03 2.74
N GLN A 81 -22.76 42.01 2.02
CA GLN A 81 -23.35 43.18 2.73
C GLN A 81 -24.56 43.86 2.10
N LEU A 82 -24.98 43.58 0.86
CA LEU A 82 -26.06 44.40 0.25
C LEU A 82 -27.48 43.86 0.38
N LYS A 83 -27.69 42.60 0.80
CA LYS A 83 -29.05 42.00 0.85
C LYS A 83 -29.71 41.99 2.23
N SER A 84 -28.97 42.05 3.33
CA SER A 84 -29.54 42.11 4.68
C SER A 84 -30.03 43.53 5.03
N LEU A 85 -29.30 44.57 4.61
CA LEU A 85 -29.70 45.97 4.84
C LEU A 85 -30.96 46.35 4.07
N LEU A 86 -31.15 45.83 2.85
CA LEU A 86 -32.36 46.06 2.05
C LEU A 86 -33.58 45.30 2.57
N LEU A 87 -33.41 44.20 3.31
CA LEU A 87 -34.52 43.44 3.88
C LEU A 87 -34.94 44.00 5.25
N GLU A 88 -33.99 44.49 6.06
CA GLU A 88 -34.30 45.21 7.31
C GLU A 88 -35.03 46.54 7.05
N LEU A 89 -34.65 47.28 5.99
CA LEU A 89 -35.33 48.51 5.60
C LEU A 89 -36.74 48.29 5.02
N LEU A 90 -37.07 47.07 4.58
CA LEU A 90 -38.37 46.74 3.99
C LEU A 90 -39.38 46.20 5.03
N ILE A 91 -38.91 45.79 6.21
CA ILE A 91 -39.76 45.27 7.30
C ILE A 91 -40.15 46.38 8.30
N CYS A 92 -39.44 47.51 8.29
CA CYS A 92 -39.71 48.70 9.13
C CYS A 92 -40.54 49.80 8.43
N ARG A 93 -41.27 49.48 7.36
CA ARG A 93 -42.20 50.41 6.68
C ARG A 93 -43.53 49.71 6.42
#